data_AF-A0A183G707-F1
#
_entry.id   AF-A0A183G707-F1
#
_cell.length_a   1.000
_cell.length_b   1.000
_cell.length_c   1.000
_cell.angle_alpha   90.00
_cell.angle_beta   90.00
_cell.angle_gamma   90.00
#
_symmetry.space_group_name_H-M   'P 1'
#
loop_
_entity.id
_entity.type
_entity.pdbx_description
1 polymer ?
#
loop_
_entity_poly.entity_id
_entity_poly.type
_entity_poly.pdbx_seq_one_letter_code
_entity_poly.pdbx_strand_id
1 'polypeptide(L)'
;LEPVYVMLDTGADRPFISNELAARLQLTDVDSKRLTISTFGTRPPMVETCGITVLMMSDADGSPHAFTVTRIDKVTDALQRNNLCLERKQFLCDNDLQLSISPLSRDIRPHVLLGCALFSLPCHRSTFSVRTAAHPLEARLPVGRKD
;
A
#
# COMPACT_ATOMS: atom_id res chain seq x y z
N LEU A 1 -16.31 -6.42 -0.28
CA LEU A 1 -14.93 -6.00 -0.62
C LEU A 1 -14.68 -4.72 0.13
N GLU A 2 -13.66 -4.71 0.98
CA GLU A 2 -13.31 -3.48 1.70
C GLU A 2 -12.22 -2.74 0.93
N PRO A 3 -12.36 -1.42 0.73
CA PRO A 3 -11.30 -0.59 0.20
C PRO A 3 -10.19 -0.37 1.23
N VAL A 4 -8.95 -0.67 0.85
CA VAL A 4 -7.76 -0.47 1.67
C VAL A 4 -6.80 0.46 0.96
N TYR A 5 -6.20 1.40 1.68
CA TYR A 5 -5.16 2.24 1.11
C TYR A 5 -3.82 1.49 1.01
N VAL A 6 -3.26 1.44 -0.20
CA VAL A 6 -1.95 0.85 -0.53
C VAL A 6 -0.99 1.97 -0.92
N MET A 7 0.20 2.01 -0.34
CA MET A 7 1.25 2.94 -0.72
C MET A 7 2.28 2.23 -1.59
N LEU A 8 2.66 2.85 -2.70
CA LEU A 8 3.76 2.36 -3.53
C LEU A 8 5.01 3.18 -3.24
N ASP A 9 6.04 2.49 -2.78
CA ASP A 9 7.28 3.13 -2.35
C ASP A 9 8.48 2.32 -2.84
N THR A 10 9.03 2.73 -3.99
CA THR A 10 10.24 2.10 -4.57
C THR A 10 11.47 2.26 -3.68
N GLY A 11 11.43 3.10 -2.64
CA GLY A 11 12.48 3.21 -1.64
C GLY A 11 12.42 2.15 -0.54
N ALA A 12 11.33 1.37 -0.47
CA ALA A 12 11.19 0.31 0.51
C ALA A 12 11.80 -1.01 0.00
N ASP A 13 12.68 -1.57 0.83
CA ASP A 13 13.37 -2.84 0.53
C ASP A 13 12.42 -4.04 0.40
N ARG A 14 11.23 -3.96 0.98
CA ARG A 14 10.24 -5.04 0.99
C ARG A 14 8.81 -4.53 1.15
N PRO A 15 7.80 -5.35 0.80
CA PRO A 15 6.40 -5.05 1.09
C PRO A 15 6.07 -5.16 2.58
N PHE A 16 5.17 -4.30 3.06
CA PHE A 16 4.66 -4.33 4.43
C PHE A 16 3.14 -4.33 4.49
N ILE A 17 2.59 -4.90 5.56
CA ILE A 17 1.18 -4.82 5.94
C ILE A 17 1.07 -4.44 7.42
N SER A 18 0.12 -3.56 7.76
CA SER A 18 -0.15 -3.22 9.15
C SER A 18 -0.70 -4.42 9.93
N ASN A 19 -0.32 -4.54 11.20
CA ASN A 19 -0.82 -5.57 12.10
C ASN A 19 -2.34 -5.53 12.25
N GLU A 20 -2.93 -4.32 12.27
CA GLU A 20 -4.38 -4.11 12.30
C GLU A 20 -5.07 -4.76 11.09
N LEU A 21 -4.60 -4.49 9.87
CA LEU A 21 -5.19 -5.05 8.67
C LEU A 21 -4.98 -6.57 8.58
N ALA A 22 -3.78 -7.06 8.92
CA ALA A 22 -3.49 -8.48 8.91
C ALA A 22 -4.40 -9.25 9.88
N ALA A 23 -4.62 -8.72 11.09
CA ALA A 23 -5.53 -9.30 12.07
C ALA A 23 -6.98 -9.31 11.58
N ARG A 24 -7.44 -8.21 10.98
CA ARG A 24 -8.79 -8.11 10.43
C ARG A 24 -9.06 -9.08 9.28
N LEU A 25 -8.05 -9.30 8.44
CA LEU A 25 -8.09 -10.29 7.36
C LEU A 25 -7.80 -11.72 7.85
N GLN A 26 -7.49 -11.91 9.13
CA GLN A 26 -7.16 -13.20 9.75
C GLN A 26 -5.98 -13.89 9.06
N LEU A 27 -4.99 -13.11 8.62
CA LEU A 27 -3.79 -13.63 7.98
C LEU A 27 -2.92 -14.33 9.02
N THR A 28 -2.50 -15.55 8.68
CA THR A 28 -1.59 -16.34 9.51
C THR A 28 -0.16 -16.11 9.06
N ASP A 29 0.77 -16.05 10.01
CA ASP A 29 2.19 -15.93 9.70
C ASP A 29 2.71 -17.26 9.15
N VAL A 30 3.38 -17.19 8.01
CA VAL A 30 4.06 -18.34 7.38
C VAL A 30 5.52 -18.42 7.78
N ASP A 31 6.09 -17.31 8.27
CA ASP A 31 7.47 -17.20 8.73
C ASP A 31 7.62 -15.97 9.65
N SER A 32 8.80 -15.77 10.23
CA SER A 32 9.16 -14.55 10.96
C SER A 32 10.60 -14.14 10.67
N LYS A 33 10.87 -12.83 10.70
CA LYS A 33 12.21 -12.31 10.43
C LYS A 33 12.57 -11.17 11.36
N ARG A 34 13.79 -11.21 11.89
CA ARG A 34 14.36 -10.09 12.63
C ARG A 34 14.85 -9.01 11.65
N LEU A 35 14.30 -7.81 11.77
CA LEU A 35 14.57 -6.68 10.89
C LEU A 35 15.06 -5.48 11.68
N THR A 36 16.00 -4.76 11.09
CA THR A 36 16.33 -3.40 11.52
C THR A 36 15.49 -2.44 10.67
N ILE A 37 14.51 -1.80 11.28
CA ILE A 37 13.57 -0.90 10.63
C ILE A 37 14.07 0.53 10.82
N SER A 38 14.42 1.18 9.71
CA SER A 38 14.69 2.61 9.65
C SER A 38 13.53 3.30 8.96
N THR A 39 12.90 4.26 9.64
CA THR A 39 11.77 5.03 9.09
C THR A 39 12.24 6.44 8.77
N PHE A 40 11.58 7.08 7.79
CA PHE A 40 11.84 8.48 7.48
C PHE A 40 11.55 9.37 8.70
N GLY A 41 12.52 10.20 9.10
CA GLY A 41 12.43 11.10 10.24
C GLY A 41 13.64 11.00 11.17
N THR A 42 13.50 11.53 12.39
CA THR A 42 14.57 11.58 13.41
C THR A 42 14.56 10.39 14.37
N ARG A 43 13.76 9.35 14.10
CA ARG A 43 13.69 8.17 14.98
C ARG A 43 14.91 7.28 14.73
N PRO A 44 15.59 6.82 15.80
CA PRO A 44 16.65 5.84 15.65
C PRO A 44 16.09 4.54 15.04
N PRO A 45 16.88 3.82 14.25
CA PRO A 45 16.49 2.50 13.75
C PRO A 45 16.11 1.57 14.91
N MET A 46 15.03 0.80 14.75
CA MET A 46 14.61 -0.19 15.74
C MET A 46 14.84 -1.61 15.22
N VAL A 47 15.13 -2.55 16.11
CA VAL A 47 15.24 -3.97 15.76
C VAL A 47 13.99 -4.68 16.27
N GLU A 48 13.28 -5.35 15.37
CA GLU A 48 12.02 -6.02 15.67
C GLU A 48 11.95 -7.40 15.00
N THR A 49 11.31 -8.37 15.64
CA THR A 49 10.97 -9.65 15.00
C THR A 49 9.58 -9.52 14.40
N CYS A 50 9.52 -9.46 13.08
CA CYS A 50 8.31 -9.23 12.33
C CYS A 50 7.76 -10.55 11.76
N GLY A 51 6.44 -10.74 11.83
CA GLY A 51 5.77 -11.82 11.12
C GLY A 51 5.83 -11.62 9.61
N ILE A 52 5.87 -12.71 8.85
CA ILE A 52 5.76 -12.72 7.39
C ILE A 52 4.48 -13.47 7.04
N THR A 53 3.66 -12.90 6.17
CA THR A 53 2.40 -13.52 5.71
C THR A 53 2.21 -13.34 4.21
N VAL A 54 1.17 -13.97 3.67
CA VAL A 54 0.79 -13.87 2.26
C VAL A 54 -0.51 -13.08 2.13
N LEU A 55 -0.45 -11.98 1.38
CA LEU A 55 -1.60 -11.15 1.05
C LEU A 55 -2.07 -11.44 -0.38
N MET A 56 -3.36 -11.74 -0.54
CA MET A 56 -4.01 -11.91 -1.85
C MET A 56 -4.71 -10.61 -2.26
N MET A 57 -4.37 -10.08 -3.43
CA MET A 57 -4.99 -8.89 -4.02
C MET A 57 -5.41 -9.16 -5.46
N SER A 58 -6.53 -8.60 -5.90
CA SER A 58 -6.97 -8.67 -7.30
C SER A 58 -6.65 -7.38 -8.05
N ASP A 59 -6.24 -7.50 -9.30
CA ASP A 59 -6.14 -6.36 -10.22
C ASP A 59 -7.50 -5.88 -10.72
N ALA A 60 -7.49 -4.84 -11.55
CA ALA A 60 -8.70 -4.25 -12.13
C ALA A 60 -9.48 -5.24 -13.00
N ASP A 61 -8.81 -6.24 -13.57
CA ASP A 61 -9.42 -7.31 -14.37
C ASP A 61 -9.90 -8.48 -13.47
N GLY A 62 -9.69 -8.37 -12.16
CA GLY A 62 -10.07 -9.38 -11.17
C GLY A 62 -9.03 -10.49 -10.99
N SER A 63 -7.89 -10.44 -11.67
CA SER A 63 -6.87 -11.49 -11.60
C SER A 63 -6.18 -11.45 -10.24
N PRO A 64 -6.09 -12.59 -9.53
CA PRO A 64 -5.49 -12.64 -8.20
C PRO A 64 -3.97 -12.67 -8.25
N HIS A 65 -3.35 -11.92 -7.35
CA HIS A 65 -1.91 -11.81 -7.16
C HIS A 65 -1.55 -12.04 -5.69
N ALA A 66 -0.54 -12.85 -5.45
CA ALA A 66 -0.04 -13.16 -4.11
C ALA A 66 1.21 -12.32 -3.79
N PHE A 67 1.23 -11.69 -2.63
CA PHE A 67 2.36 -10.90 -2.16
C PHE A 67 2.82 -11.40 -0.79
N THR A 68 4.10 -11.77 -0.70
CA THR A 68 4.74 -12.01 0.59
C THR A 68 5.02 -10.65 1.24
N VAL A 69 4.33 -10.39 2.35
CA VAL A 69 4.37 -9.10 3.06
C VAL A 69 4.89 -9.29 4.48
N THR A 70 5.64 -8.30 4.96
CA THR A 70 6.09 -8.26 6.35
C THR A 70 5.09 -7.48 7.21
N ARG A 71 4.72 -8.05 8.35
CA ARG A 71 3.82 -7.42 9.31
C ARG A 71 4.57 -6.39 10.15
N ILE A 72 3.96 -5.24 10.35
CA ILE A 72 4.48 -4.15 11.18
C ILE A 72 3.32 -3.44 11.89
N ASP A 73 3.55 -2.83 13.04
CA ASP A 73 2.50 -2.12 13.76
C ASP A 73 1.87 -1.01 12.92
N LYS A 74 2.71 -0.20 12.27
CA LYS A 74 2.27 0.93 11.48
C LYS A 74 3.14 1.12 10.25
N VAL A 75 2.51 1.16 9.08
CA VAL A 75 3.19 1.40 7.80
C VAL A 75 3.64 2.86 7.70
N THR A 76 2.73 3.80 7.96
CA THR A 76 3.02 5.23 8.01
C THR A 76 1.96 5.96 8.83
N ASP A 77 2.25 7.18 9.26
CA ASP A 77 1.27 8.08 9.84
C ASP A 77 0.18 8.46 8.83
N ALA A 78 -0.96 8.91 9.35
CA ALA A 78 -2.04 9.45 8.54
C ALA A 78 -1.50 10.54 7.59
N LEU A 79 -1.65 10.31 6.29
CA LEU A 79 -1.21 11.24 5.28
C LEU A 79 -2.29 12.29 5.07
N GLN A 80 -1.88 13.55 5.21
CA GLN A 80 -2.72 14.68 4.84
C GLN A 80 -2.62 14.90 3.34
N ARG A 81 -3.78 15.11 2.71
CA ARG A 81 -3.80 15.52 1.31
C ARG A 81 -3.20 16.92 1.19
N ASN A 82 -2.13 17.04 0.42
CA ASN A 82 -1.61 18.33 0.02
C ASN A 82 -2.60 19.02 -0.94
N ASN A 83 -2.92 20.28 -0.65
CA ASN A 83 -3.62 21.12 -1.61
C ASN A 83 -2.67 21.45 -2.76
N LEU A 84 -2.91 20.82 -3.91
CA LEU A 84 -2.22 21.20 -5.14
C LEU A 84 -2.62 22.63 -5.53
N CYS A 85 -1.63 23.45 -5.89
CA CYS A 85 -1.89 24.75 -6.49
C CYS A 85 -2.61 24.59 -7.84
N LEU A 86 -3.23 25.68 -8.32
CA LEU A 86 -4.01 25.67 -9.56
C LEU A 86 -3.20 25.14 -10.74
N GLU A 87 -1.94 25.56 -10.87
CA GLU A 87 -1.03 25.13 -11.94
C GLU A 87 -0.81 23.61 -11.95
N ARG A 88 -0.62 23.00 -10.77
CA ARG A 88 -0.46 21.53 -10.66
C ARG A 88 -1.76 20.79 -10.95
N LYS A 89 -2.91 21.35 -10.56
CA LYS A 89 -4.22 20.80 -10.93
C LYS A 89 -4.43 20.85 -12.44
N GLN A 90 -4.07 21.97 -13.06
CA GLN A 90 -4.14 22.18 -14.50
C GLN A 90 -3.26 21.17 -15.23
N PHE A 91 -2.01 20.98 -14.79
CA PHE A 91 -1.12 19.97 -15.35
C PHE A 91 -1.70 18.55 -15.30
N LEU A 92 -2.34 18.16 -14.19
CA LEU A 92 -3.00 16.86 -14.09
C LEU A 92 -4.15 16.72 -15.11
N CYS A 93 -5.00 17.75 -15.23
CA CYS A 93 -6.11 17.77 -16.18
C CYS A 93 -5.62 17.73 -17.64
N ASP A 94 -4.66 18.59 -17.99
CA ASP A 94 -4.15 18.73 -19.36
C ASP A 94 -3.45 17.45 -19.86
N ASN A 95 -2.98 16.60 -18.95
CA ASN A 95 -2.31 15.34 -19.25
C ASN A 95 -3.16 14.10 -18.94
N ASP A 96 -4.46 14.29 -18.67
CA ASP A 96 -5.44 13.23 -18.35
C ASP A 96 -4.95 12.27 -17.23
N LEU A 97 -4.31 12.86 -16.22
CA LEU A 97 -3.73 12.15 -15.07
C LEU A 97 -4.78 12.05 -13.96
N GLN A 98 -5.50 10.93 -13.92
CA GLN A 98 -6.46 10.66 -12.86
C GLN A 98 -5.76 10.17 -11.59
N LEU A 99 -6.14 10.75 -10.45
CA LEU A 99 -5.69 10.29 -9.13
C LEU A 99 -6.63 9.20 -8.61
N SER A 100 -6.06 8.12 -8.09
CA SER A 100 -6.74 6.92 -7.61
C SER A 100 -7.48 7.10 -6.27
N ILE A 101 -7.35 8.27 -5.65
CA ILE A 101 -7.89 8.59 -4.33
C ILE A 101 -8.97 9.64 -4.51
N SER A 102 -10.17 9.36 -3.97
CA SER A 102 -11.26 10.33 -3.97
C SER A 102 -10.79 11.70 -3.50
N PRO A 103 -11.10 12.82 -4.19
CA PRO A 103 -10.73 14.17 -3.80
C PRO A 103 -11.32 14.60 -2.45
N LEU A 104 -12.33 13.87 -1.95
CA LEU A 104 -12.98 14.13 -0.67
C LEU A 104 -12.23 13.50 0.53
N SER A 105 -11.31 12.56 0.29
CA SER A 105 -10.54 11.92 1.37
C SER A 105 -9.60 12.90 2.06
N ARG A 106 -9.77 13.11 3.37
CA ARG A 106 -8.93 14.04 4.16
C ARG A 106 -7.86 13.32 4.98
N ASP A 107 -8.22 12.18 5.56
CA ASP A 107 -7.32 11.32 6.31
C ASP A 107 -7.08 10.05 5.49
N ILE A 108 -5.85 9.87 4.98
CA ILE A 108 -5.50 8.70 4.20
C ILE A 108 -4.51 7.86 4.99
N ARG A 109 -4.91 6.63 5.31
CA ARG A 109 -4.13 5.72 6.14
C ARG A 109 -3.76 4.47 5.35
N PRO A 110 -2.56 4.46 4.73
CA PRO A 110 -2.06 3.24 4.09
C PRO A 110 -1.87 2.13 5.12
N HIS A 111 -2.45 0.98 4.84
CA HIS A 111 -2.26 -0.24 5.63
C HIS A 111 -1.36 -1.26 4.92
N VAL A 112 -1.07 -1.03 3.64
CA VAL A 112 -0.15 -1.84 2.84
C VAL A 112 0.87 -0.93 2.20
N LEU A 113 2.13 -1.33 2.21
CA LEU A 113 3.20 -0.72 1.41
C LEU A 113 3.70 -1.78 0.45
N LEU A 114 3.70 -1.50 -0.85
CA LEU A 114 4.36 -2.33 -1.84
C LEU A 114 5.63 -1.63 -2.31
N GLY A 115 6.77 -2.23 -1.98
CA GLY A 115 8.09 -1.74 -2.36
C GLY A 115 8.53 -2.24 -3.73
N CYS A 116 9.83 -2.53 -3.87
CA CYS A 116 10.43 -3.13 -5.08
C CYS A 116 9.79 -4.46 -5.56
N ALA A 117 8.84 -5.06 -4.83
CA ALA A 117 8.03 -6.17 -5.34
C ALA A 117 7.14 -5.81 -6.54
N LEU A 118 7.03 -4.53 -6.91
CA LEU A 118 6.33 -4.08 -8.12
C LEU A 118 6.93 -4.64 -9.42
N PHE A 119 8.23 -5.00 -9.45
CA PHE A 119 8.88 -5.50 -10.66
C PHE A 119 8.37 -6.87 -11.13
N SER A 120 7.61 -7.60 -10.32
CA SER A 120 6.98 -8.87 -10.73
C SER A 120 5.59 -8.72 -11.33
N LEU A 121 5.03 -7.50 -11.41
CA LEU A 121 3.76 -7.25 -12.07
C LEU A 121 3.97 -6.98 -13.58
N PRO A 122 3.22 -7.63 -14.48
CA PRO A 122 3.40 -7.45 -15.93
C PRO A 122 3.13 -5.99 -16.35
N CYS A 123 4.13 -5.37 -16.97
CA CYS A 123 4.14 -3.94 -17.34
C CYS A 123 3.14 -3.56 -18.46
N HIS A 124 2.61 -4.52 -19.21
CA HIS A 124 1.63 -4.25 -20.25
C HIS A 124 0.20 -4.31 -19.69
N ARG A 125 -0.37 -3.13 -19.39
CA ARG A 125 -1.79 -2.91 -19.01
C ARG A 125 -2.22 -3.27 -17.58
N SER A 126 -1.30 -3.46 -16.64
CA SER A 126 -1.67 -3.55 -15.22
C SER A 126 -2.07 -2.18 -14.67
N THR A 127 -3.31 -1.75 -14.90
CA THR A 127 -3.89 -0.63 -14.15
C THR A 127 -4.29 -1.13 -12.76
N PHE A 128 -3.32 -1.28 -11.86
CA PHE A 128 -3.56 -0.80 -10.50
C PHE A 128 -3.29 0.70 -10.59
N SER A 129 -4.23 1.56 -10.22
CA SER A 129 -4.13 2.98 -10.58
C SER A 129 -2.91 3.65 -9.91
N VAL A 130 -1.81 3.78 -10.66
CA VAL A 130 -0.54 4.35 -10.21
C VAL A 130 -0.02 5.28 -11.29
N ARG A 131 0.09 6.56 -10.96
CA ARG A 131 1.12 7.43 -11.50
C ARG A 131 1.89 8.04 -10.32
N THR A 132 3.17 8.20 -10.55
CA THR A 132 4.29 8.48 -9.64
C THR A 132 4.06 9.60 -8.63
N ALA A 133 4.93 9.58 -7.60
CA ALA A 133 4.88 10.26 -6.30
C ALA A 133 4.02 9.50 -5.28
N ALA A 134 4.53 9.39 -4.05
CA ALA A 134 3.92 8.63 -2.95
C ALA A 134 2.44 8.98 -2.79
N HIS A 135 1.59 8.17 -3.40
CA HIS A 135 0.15 8.38 -3.47
C HIS A 135 -0.53 7.11 -2.99
N PRO A 136 -1.37 7.20 -1.96
CA PRO A 136 -2.22 6.10 -1.54
C PRO A 136 -3.09 5.59 -2.72
N LEU A 137 -3.40 4.30 -2.74
CA LEU A 137 -4.30 3.67 -3.70
C LEU A 137 -5.43 2.98 -2.96
N GLU A 138 -6.66 3.07 -3.43
CA GLU A 138 -7.75 2.22 -2.91
C GLU A 138 -7.69 0.82 -3.59
N ALA A 139 -7.47 -0.24 -2.82
CA ALA A 139 -7.48 -1.63 -3.28
C ALA A 139 -8.64 -2.42 -2.65
N ARG A 140 -9.27 -3.33 -3.42
CA ARG A 140 -10.38 -4.16 -2.94
C ARG A 140 -9.89 -5.52 -2.47
N LEU A 141 -10.09 -5.84 -1.20
CA LEU A 141 -9.74 -7.15 -0.63
C LEU A 141 -10.99 -8.04 -0.41
N PRO A 142 -10.90 -9.37 -0.66
CA PRO A 142 -11.95 -10.31 -0.31
C PRO A 142 -12.17 -10.32 1.21
N VAL A 143 -13.41 -10.14 1.63
CA VAL A 143 -13.85 -10.30 3.02
C VAL A 143 -14.26 -11.75 3.18
N GLY A 144 -13.68 -12.47 4.14
CA GLY A 144 -14.07 -13.84 4.45
C GLY A 144 -15.58 -13.92 4.69
N ARG A 145 -16.28 -14.67 3.83
CA ARG A 145 -17.68 -15.04 4.09
C ARG A 145 -17.64 -16.16 5.13
N LYS A 146 -18.37 -15.96 6.22
CA LYS A 146 -18.83 -17.07 7.05
C LYS A 146 -19.89 -17.81 6.25
N ASP A 147 -19.73 -19.12 6.17
CA ASP A 147 -20.83 -20.05 5.94
C ASP A 147 -21.82 -19.98 7.11
#